data_AF-Q8HYS9-F1
#
_entry.id   AF-Q8HYS9-F1
#
_cell.length_a   1.000
_cell.length_b   1.000
_cell.length_c   1.000
_cell.angle_alpha   90.00
_cell.angle_beta   90.00
_cell.angle_gamma   90.00
#
_symmetry.space_group_name_H-M   'P 1'
#
loop_
_entity.id
_entity.type
_entity.pdbx_description
1 polymer ?
#
loop_
_entity_poly.entity_id
_entity_poly.type
_entity_poly.pdbx_seq_one_letter_code
_entity_poly.pdbx_strand_id
1 'polypeptide(L)'
;QVHGFLGDSVTLPCHLQLPSTEVTHVSQLTWTRLGDSRSVAVFHHTQGSNYPESERLEFVAARLGAELRDASLRVFELRAEDEGNYTCLFVMFPQGS
;
A
#
# COMPACT_ATOMS: atom_id res chain seq x y z
N GLN A 1 -3.35 -15.24 0.35
CA GLN A 1 -4.76 -14.78 0.37
C GLN A 1 -5.05 -14.23 1.75
N VAL A 2 -5.79 -13.13 1.83
CA VAL A 2 -6.20 -12.50 3.09
C VAL A 2 -7.72 -12.59 3.17
N HIS A 3 -8.25 -12.97 4.34
CA HIS A 3 -9.69 -13.06 4.57
C HIS A 3 -10.11 -11.97 5.55
N GLY A 4 -11.27 -11.38 5.30
CA GLY A 4 -11.89 -10.38 6.17
C GLY A 4 -13.37 -10.64 6.32
N PHE A 5 -13.98 -10.05 7.35
CA PHE A 5 -15.40 -10.16 7.65
C PHE A 5 -16.06 -8.80 7.48
N LEU A 6 -17.33 -8.79 7.06
CA LEU A 6 -18.08 -7.55 6.88
C LEU A 6 -18.15 -6.74 8.18
N GLY A 7 -17.88 -5.44 8.10
CA GLY A 7 -17.85 -4.52 9.24
C GLY A 7 -16.54 -4.53 10.04
N ASP A 8 -15.70 -5.56 9.89
CA ASP A 8 -14.40 -5.63 10.57
C ASP A 8 -13.32 -4.85 9.82
N SER A 9 -12.12 -4.78 10.43
CA SER A 9 -10.93 -4.26 9.78
C SER A 9 -9.98 -5.38 9.41
N VAL A 10 -9.33 -5.28 8.24
CA VAL A 10 -8.32 -6.24 7.80
C VAL A 10 -7.06 -5.53 7.34
N THR A 11 -5.91 -6.19 7.51
CA THR A 11 -4.64 -5.70 6.98
C THR A 11 -4.22 -6.55 5.79
N LEU A 12 -3.94 -5.88 4.67
CA LEU A 12 -3.31 -6.45 3.49
C LEU A 12 -1.79 -6.35 3.66
N PRO A 13 -1.08 -7.44 4.00
CA PRO A 13 0.37 -7.37 4.22
C PRO A 13 1.08 -7.23 2.87
N CYS A 14 2.02 -6.29 2.80
CA CYS A 14 2.89 -6.11 1.63
C CYS A 14 4.26 -5.59 2.07
N HIS A 15 5.28 -6.43 1.94
CA HIS A 15 6.64 -6.10 2.37
C HIS A 15 7.62 -6.24 1.21
N LEU A 16 8.51 -5.26 1.09
CA LEU A 16 9.61 -5.30 0.14
C LEU A 16 10.82 -5.99 0.78
N GLN A 17 11.16 -7.17 0.26
CA GLN A 17 12.37 -7.89 0.63
C GLN A 17 13.49 -7.55 -0.36
N LEU A 18 14.47 -6.76 0.08
CA LEU A 18 15.68 -6.51 -0.69
C LEU A 18 16.88 -7.22 -0.04
N PRO A 19 17.83 -7.73 -0.84
CA PRO A 19 19.13 -8.14 -0.34
C PRO A 19 19.83 -6.97 0.37
N SER A 20 20.55 -7.24 1.46
CA SER A 20 21.26 -6.21 2.23
C SER A 20 22.32 -5.45 1.43
N THR A 21 22.71 -5.94 0.26
CA THR A 21 23.70 -5.35 -0.65
C THR A 21 23.08 -4.39 -1.67
N GLU A 22 21.75 -4.34 -1.80
CA GLU A 22 21.08 -3.47 -2.77
C GLU A 22 20.72 -2.12 -2.15
N VAL A 23 21.35 -1.06 -2.66
CA VAL A 23 20.99 0.32 -2.32
C VAL A 23 19.85 0.76 -3.25
N THR A 24 18.62 0.61 -2.77
CA THR A 24 17.41 1.04 -3.47
C THR A 24 16.60 1.97 -2.60
N HIS A 25 16.27 3.15 -3.12
CA HIS A 25 15.43 4.13 -2.45
C HIS A 25 13.99 4.00 -2.95
N VAL A 26 13.04 3.80 -2.04
CA VAL A 26 11.61 3.76 -2.35
C VAL A 26 11.04 5.18 -2.22
N SER A 27 10.60 5.76 -3.33
CA SER A 27 10.04 7.12 -3.34
C SER A 27 8.53 7.14 -3.06
N GLN A 28 7.82 6.07 -3.41
CA GLN A 28 6.37 5.99 -3.30
C GLN A 28 5.87 4.55 -3.13
N LEU A 29 4.81 4.39 -2.34
CA LEU A 29 4.01 3.17 -2.23
C LEU A 29 2.67 3.41 -2.89
N THR A 30 2.18 2.45 -3.68
CA THR A 30 0.88 2.57 -4.36
C THR A 30 0.10 1.28 -4.24
N TRP A 31 -1.17 1.40 -3.89
CA TRP A 31 -2.14 0.32 -4.01
C TRP A 31 -3.12 0.62 -5.15
N THR A 32 -3.37 -0.37 -5.98
CA THR A 32 -4.40 -0.34 -7.03
C THR A 32 -5.30 -1.56 -6.92
N ARG A 33 -6.52 -1.46 -7.45
CA ARG A 33 -7.42 -2.59 -7.60
C ARG A 33 -7.30 -3.15 -9.02
N LEU A 34 -7.25 -4.47 -9.15
CA LEU A 34 -7.20 -5.10 -10.47
C LEU A 34 -8.45 -4.73 -11.29
N GLY A 35 -8.23 -4.19 -12.49
CA GLY A 35 -9.30 -3.72 -13.36
C GLY A 35 -9.70 -2.25 -13.16
N ASP A 36 -9.11 -1.55 -12.19
CA ASP A 36 -9.22 -0.10 -12.05
C ASP A 36 -7.86 0.56 -12.34
N SER A 37 -7.87 1.65 -13.10
CA SER A 37 -6.68 2.46 -13.36
C SER A 37 -6.38 3.45 -12.24
N ARG A 38 -7.30 3.63 -11.29
CA ARG A 38 -7.16 4.53 -10.15
C ARG A 38 -6.42 3.84 -9.00
N SER A 39 -5.72 4.66 -8.22
CA SER A 39 -5.07 4.22 -7.00
C SER A 39 -6.04 4.32 -5.83
N VAL A 40 -6.09 3.27 -5.01
CA VAL A 40 -6.91 3.24 -3.80
C VAL A 40 -6.19 3.92 -2.64
N ALA A 41 -4.86 3.81 -2.60
CA ALA A 41 -4.01 4.47 -1.62
C ALA A 41 -2.61 4.74 -2.21
N VAL A 42 -2.06 5.90 -1.88
CA VAL A 42 -0.70 6.30 -2.28
C VAL A 42 0.02 6.86 -1.05
N PHE A 43 1.28 6.49 -0.86
CA PHE A 43 2.16 7.13 0.13
C PHE A 43 3.41 7.64 -0.56
N HIS A 44 3.62 8.96 -0.56
CA HIS A 44 4.84 9.58 -1.07
C HIS A 44 5.78 9.94 0.08
N HIS A 45 7.08 9.62 -0.04
CA HIS A 45 8.06 9.78 1.05
C HIS A 45 8.17 11.20 1.64
N THR A 46 7.84 12.25 0.87
CA THR A 46 7.79 13.65 1.34
C THR A 46 6.37 14.23 1.52
N GLN A 47 5.35 13.71 0.84
CA GLN A 47 4.00 14.30 0.86
C GLN A 47 3.04 13.54 1.78
N GLY A 48 3.40 12.31 2.16
CA GLY A 48 2.62 11.48 3.05
C GLY A 48 1.57 10.68 2.30
N SER A 49 0.51 10.30 3.01
CA SER A 49 -0.56 9.46 2.49
C SER A 49 -1.63 10.27 1.75
N ASN A 50 -2.16 9.68 0.68
CA ASN A 50 -3.33 10.12 -0.04
C ASN A 50 -4.27 8.92 -0.28
N TYR A 51 -5.56 9.09 -0.01
CA TYR A 51 -6.57 8.04 -0.11
C TYR A 51 -7.74 8.50 -1.00
N PRO A 52 -7.62 8.42 -2.34
CA PRO A 52 -8.59 9.03 -3.26
C PRO A 52 -10.02 8.46 -3.15
N GLU A 53 -10.14 7.20 -2.77
CA GLU A 53 -11.43 6.49 -2.82
C GLU A 53 -12.15 6.39 -1.47
N SER A 54 -11.41 6.43 -0.35
CA SER A 54 -11.98 6.14 0.96
C SER A 54 -11.06 6.56 2.10
N GLU A 55 -11.62 7.23 3.11
CA GLU A 55 -10.94 7.49 4.40
C GLU A 55 -10.83 6.24 5.28
N ARG A 56 -11.43 5.11 4.87
CA ARG A 56 -11.33 3.81 5.55
C ARG A 56 -10.02 3.07 5.27
N LEU A 57 -8.97 3.78 4.86
CA LEU A 57 -7.68 3.20 4.46
C LEU A 57 -6.56 3.84 5.27
N GLU A 58 -5.59 3.03 5.68
CA GLU A 58 -4.41 3.53 6.39
C GLU A 58 -3.17 2.68 6.07
N PHE A 59 -2.07 3.33 5.72
CA PHE A 59 -0.76 2.66 5.70
C PHE A 59 -0.31 2.35 7.13
N VAL A 60 -0.06 1.07 7.42
CA VAL A 60 0.22 0.61 8.79
C VAL A 60 1.58 1.09 9.30
N ALA A 61 2.59 1.15 8.42
CA ALA A 61 3.98 1.38 8.81
C ALA A 61 4.67 2.54 8.06
N ALA A 62 4.07 3.06 6.98
CA ALA A 62 4.68 4.10 6.17
C ALA A 62 4.78 5.42 6.95
N ARG A 63 5.96 6.05 6.95
CA ARG A 63 6.24 7.30 7.67
C ARG A 63 7.10 8.22 6.82
N LEU A 64 6.86 9.54 6.96
CA LEU A 64 7.63 10.57 6.28
C LEU A 64 9.10 10.50 6.71
N GLY A 65 10.02 10.58 5.73
CA GLY A 65 11.46 10.55 5.97
C GLY A 65 12.02 9.20 6.45
N ALA A 66 11.21 8.14 6.52
CA ALA A 66 11.66 6.79 6.82
C ALA A 66 11.83 5.97 5.53
N GLU A 67 12.64 4.91 5.59
CA GLU A 67 12.67 3.92 4.51
C GLU A 67 11.32 3.23 4.38
N LEU A 68 10.77 3.23 3.17
CA LEU A 68 9.47 2.63 2.88
C LEU A 68 9.64 1.16 2.47
N ARG A 69 9.68 0.24 3.43
CA ARG A 69 9.79 -1.22 3.17
C ARG A 69 8.50 -1.99 3.44
N ASP A 70 7.55 -1.36 4.11
CA ASP A 70 6.28 -1.95 4.48
C ASP A 70 5.16 -1.08 3.92
N ALA A 71 4.48 -1.63 2.92
CA ALA A 71 3.33 -1.05 2.27
C ALA A 71 2.03 -1.67 2.74
N SER A 72 2.02 -2.37 3.89
CA SER A 72 0.81 -2.98 4.40
C SER A 72 -0.29 -1.95 4.60
N LEU A 73 -1.45 -2.24 4.05
CA LEU A 73 -2.61 -1.35 4.03
C LEU A 73 -3.70 -1.94 4.90
N ARG A 74 -4.18 -1.16 5.87
CA ARG A 74 -5.34 -1.51 6.67
C ARG A 74 -6.59 -0.93 6.04
N VAL A 75 -7.60 -1.77 5.89
CA VAL A 75 -8.94 -1.41 5.42
C VAL A 75 -9.89 -1.53 6.61
N PHE A 76 -10.58 -0.44 6.93
CA PHE A 76 -11.56 -0.40 8.02
C PHE A 76 -12.98 -0.65 7.48
N GLU A 77 -13.85 -1.17 8.34
CA GLU A 77 -15.28 -1.38 8.07
C GLU A 77 -15.53 -2.06 6.72
N LEU A 78 -14.98 -3.26 6.54
CA LEU A 78 -15.04 -4.00 5.29
C LEU A 78 -16.46 -4.13 4.76
N ARG A 79 -16.60 -3.91 3.46
CA ARG A 79 -17.85 -4.03 2.72
C ARG A 79 -17.71 -5.11 1.65
N ALA A 80 -18.84 -5.61 1.15
CA ALA A 80 -18.84 -6.64 0.11
C ALA A 80 -18.14 -6.14 -1.16
N GLU A 81 -18.20 -4.84 -1.44
CA GLU A 81 -17.58 -4.23 -2.61
C GLU A 81 -16.05 -4.11 -2.49
N ASP A 82 -15.50 -4.26 -1.27
CA ASP A 82 -14.05 -4.28 -1.03
C ASP A 82 -13.43 -5.66 -1.39
N GLU A 83 -14.24 -6.68 -1.71
CA GLU A 83 -13.73 -7.97 -2.16
C GLU A 83 -13.07 -7.83 -3.55
N GLY A 84 -11.80 -8.20 -3.66
CA GLY A 84 -11.11 -8.17 -4.94
C GLY A 84 -9.62 -8.43 -4.87
N ASN A 85 -8.99 -8.32 -6.04
CA ASN A 85 -7.54 -8.41 -6.18
C ASN A 85 -6.95 -7.00 -6.10
N TYR A 86 -5.98 -6.83 -5.21
CA TYR A 86 -5.27 -5.59 -5.01
C TYR A 86 -3.79 -5.79 -5.35
N THR A 87 -3.20 -4.80 -6.01
CA THR A 87 -1.79 -4.80 -6.37
C THR A 87 -1.07 -3.75 -5.53
N CYS A 88 0.00 -4.18 -4.89
CA CYS A 88 0.91 -3.33 -4.14
C CYS A 88 2.16 -3.05 -5.00
N LEU A 89 2.52 -1.78 -5.13
CA LEU A 89 3.62 -1.31 -5.98
C LEU A 89 4.58 -0.44 -5.19
N PHE A 90 5.87 -0.67 -5.38
CA PHE A 90 6.96 0.12 -4.83
C PHE A 90 7.65 0.88 -5.96
N VAL A 91 7.58 2.21 -5.96
CA VAL A 91 8.32 3.04 -6.91
C VAL A 91 9.73 3.24 -6.36
N MET A 92 10.72 2.76 -7.10
CA MET A 92 12.09 2.60 -6.63
C MET A 92 13.10 3.26 -7.56
N PHE A 93 14.23 3.69 -7.00
CA PHE A 93 15.38 4.22 -7.75
C PHE A 93 16.69 3.57 -7.25
N PRO A 94 17.64 3.22 -8.15
CA PRO A 94 17.61 3.34 -9.61
C PRO A 94 16.82 2.22 -10.31
N GLN A 95 16.41 1.19 -9.57
CA GLN A 95 15.63 0.07 -10.09
C GLN A 95 14.18 0.53 -10.33
N GLY A 96 13.93 1.20 -11.46
CA GLY A 96 12.58 1.58 -11.87
C GLY A 96 11.79 0.34 -12.33
N SER A 97 10.58 0.16 -11.81
CA SER A 97 9.58 -0.78 -12.30
C SER A 97 8.76 -0.16 -13.44
#